data_AF-A0A946RL01-F1
#
_entry.id   AF-A0A946RL01-F1
#
_cell.length_a   1.000
_cell.length_b   1.000
_cell.length_c   1.000
_cell.angle_alpha   90.00
_cell.angle_beta   90.00
_cell.angle_gamma   90.00
#
_symmetry.space_group_name_H-M   'P 1'
#
loop_
_entity.id
_entity.type
_entity.pdbx_description
1 polymer ?
#
loop_
_entity_poly.entity_id
_entity_poly.type
_entity_poly.pdbx_seq_one_letter_code
_entity_poly.pdbx_strand_id
1 'polypeptide(L)'
;MYYFRPLLPYLLVLSIVLSSSTFQSIGLINAIGQTILFTLVVCIPIWKTGRMSYVDIGWPWGLVLLGLISFIFSEGYWLRSLIVSGAVVLIGLRMGLGALKFWQLGLLNKELPRYQYQRVIWMKEGKDNTSLALQVDAISQGLANTSFLALPVFIIASNNSESFALLEFIGFIILMSSLIMESIADFQKLTFLRRMKKKGKQKQVCNIGLWRYCRHPNYFFEWMVWNGLIIAAIPSWLSMEPVSIYMFGNDYSDGLWLTLGCILYASKAMYTTLVYTTGAEPSEYYSVQKRPAYKKYQQTTNRFFPGPRKGT
;
A
#
# COMPACT_ATOMS: atom_id res chain seq x y z
N MET A 1 -21.39 -15.07 -2.02
CA MET A 1 -20.71 -14.57 -0.79
C MET A 1 -19.18 -14.66 -0.85
N TYR A 2 -18.55 -15.72 -1.37
CA TYR A 2 -17.08 -15.86 -1.30
C TYR A 2 -16.27 -14.81 -2.09
N TYR A 3 -16.82 -14.26 -3.19
CA TYR A 3 -16.19 -13.15 -3.92
C TYR A 3 -15.91 -11.94 -3.04
N PHE A 4 -16.89 -11.53 -2.22
CA PHE A 4 -16.83 -10.30 -1.43
C PHE A 4 -16.20 -10.47 -0.05
N ARG A 5 -15.96 -11.72 0.41
CA ARG A 5 -15.34 -12.00 1.71
C ARG A 5 -14.03 -11.23 1.94
N PRO A 6 -13.13 -11.07 0.94
CA PRO A 6 -11.91 -10.28 1.12
C PRO A 6 -12.16 -8.80 1.43
N LEU A 7 -13.34 -8.24 1.13
CA LEU A 7 -13.65 -6.83 1.40
C LEU A 7 -14.02 -6.57 2.86
N LEU A 8 -14.47 -7.59 3.59
CA LEU A 8 -14.97 -7.48 4.96
C LEU A 8 -14.03 -6.73 5.93
N PRO A 9 -12.71 -7.04 6.01
CA PRO A 9 -11.84 -6.32 6.93
C PRO A 9 -11.71 -4.83 6.58
N TYR A 10 -11.72 -4.49 5.30
CA TYR A 10 -11.66 -3.09 4.86
C TYR A 10 -12.93 -2.33 5.21
N LEU A 11 -14.09 -2.95 4.96
CA LEU A 11 -15.40 -2.39 5.29
C LEU A 11 -15.57 -2.23 6.79
N LEU A 12 -15.12 -3.20 7.59
CA LEU A 12 -15.16 -3.11 9.05
C LEU A 12 -14.37 -1.91 9.56
N VAL A 13 -13.13 -1.74 9.10
CA VAL A 13 -12.29 -0.59 9.49
C VAL A 13 -12.89 0.72 8.98
N LEU A 14 -13.42 0.76 7.76
CA LEU A 14 -14.11 1.95 7.24
C LEU A 14 -15.33 2.30 8.10
N SER A 15 -16.15 1.32 8.47
CA SER A 15 -17.27 1.55 9.38
C SER A 15 -16.81 2.11 10.71
N ILE A 16 -15.67 1.66 11.27
CA ILE A 16 -15.10 2.22 12.50
C ILE A 16 -14.75 3.69 12.32
N VAL A 17 -14.12 4.05 11.20
CA VAL A 17 -13.78 5.44 10.88
C VAL A 17 -15.05 6.30 10.74
N LEU A 18 -16.08 5.81 10.06
CA LEU A 18 -17.33 6.54 9.83
C LEU A 18 -18.23 6.62 11.07
N SER A 19 -18.07 5.70 12.02
CA SER A 19 -18.76 5.70 13.32
C SER A 19 -18.00 6.47 14.42
N SER A 20 -16.81 6.99 14.13
CA SER A 20 -15.96 7.72 15.08
C SER A 20 -16.38 9.19 15.16
N SER A 21 -16.60 9.71 16.36
CA SER A 21 -16.87 11.13 16.59
C SER A 21 -15.76 12.06 16.06
N THR A 22 -14.51 11.60 16.05
CA THR A 22 -13.35 12.36 15.57
C THR A 22 -13.15 12.29 14.06
N PHE A 23 -13.35 11.11 13.45
CA PHE A 23 -12.96 10.88 12.06
C PHE A 23 -14.11 10.78 11.06
N GLN A 24 -15.37 10.85 11.51
CA GLN A 24 -16.53 10.67 10.65
C GLN A 24 -16.52 11.61 9.43
N SER A 25 -16.37 12.92 9.63
CA SER A 25 -16.43 13.92 8.56
C SER A 25 -15.33 13.73 7.53
N ILE A 26 -14.07 13.67 7.99
CA ILE A 26 -12.92 13.49 7.09
C ILE A 26 -12.90 12.12 6.43
N GLY A 27 -13.34 11.08 7.15
CA GLY A 27 -13.51 9.73 6.66
C GLY A 27 -14.55 9.63 5.55
N LEU A 28 -15.68 10.33 5.70
CA LEU A 28 -16.72 10.39 4.67
C LEU A 28 -16.24 11.11 3.41
N ILE A 29 -15.56 12.26 3.57
CA ILE A 29 -14.98 13.01 2.44
C ILE A 29 -13.97 12.14 1.70
N ASN A 30 -13.08 11.45 2.41
CA ASN A 30 -12.13 10.52 1.80
C ASN A 30 -12.85 9.33 1.12
N ALA A 31 -13.86 8.74 1.76
CA ALA A 31 -14.62 7.63 1.16
C ALA A 31 -15.29 8.04 -0.16
N ILE A 32 -15.91 9.22 -0.22
CA ILE A 32 -16.51 9.76 -1.44
C ILE A 32 -15.44 10.03 -2.49
N GLY A 33 -14.34 10.70 -2.10
CA GLY A 33 -13.22 11.01 -3.00
C GLY A 33 -12.60 9.76 -3.63
N GLN A 34 -12.28 8.75 -2.82
CA GLN A 34 -11.73 7.48 -3.29
C GLN A 34 -12.75 6.74 -4.17
N THR A 35 -14.05 6.77 -3.83
CA THR A 35 -15.10 6.15 -4.65
C THR A 35 -15.16 6.79 -6.03
N ILE A 36 -15.13 8.12 -6.13
CA ILE A 36 -15.12 8.84 -7.40
C ILE A 36 -13.85 8.50 -8.19
N LEU A 37 -12.68 8.59 -7.56
CA LEU A 37 -11.39 8.29 -8.18
C LEU A 37 -11.36 6.86 -8.72
N PHE A 38 -11.67 5.87 -7.89
CA PHE A 38 -11.63 4.46 -8.28
C PHE A 38 -12.69 4.14 -9.32
N THR A 39 -13.89 4.70 -9.23
CA THR A 39 -14.92 4.48 -10.24
C THR A 39 -14.45 4.95 -11.62
N LEU A 40 -13.95 6.18 -11.72
CA LEU A 40 -13.57 6.81 -12.98
C LEU A 40 -12.25 6.30 -13.56
N VAL A 41 -11.23 6.13 -12.71
CA VAL A 41 -9.85 5.81 -13.13
C VAL A 41 -9.57 4.32 -13.14
N VAL A 42 -10.32 3.52 -12.38
CA VAL A 42 -10.05 2.10 -12.16
C VAL A 42 -11.20 1.22 -12.66
N CYS A 43 -12.37 1.27 -12.03
CA CYS A 43 -13.47 0.34 -12.27
C CYS A 43 -14.02 0.44 -13.70
N ILE A 44 -14.32 1.65 -14.20
CA ILE A 44 -14.82 1.85 -15.57
C ILE A 44 -13.77 1.38 -16.61
N PRO A 45 -12.49 1.79 -16.53
CA PRO A 45 -11.47 1.27 -17.44
C PRO A 45 -11.26 -0.25 -17.37
N ILE A 46 -11.27 -0.85 -16.18
CA ILE A 46 -11.20 -2.31 -16.01
C ILE A 46 -12.39 -2.98 -16.68
N TRP A 47 -13.61 -2.48 -16.47
CA TRP A 47 -14.82 -3.04 -17.08
C TRP A 47 -14.77 -3.00 -18.61
N LYS A 48 -14.28 -1.89 -19.19
CA LYS A 48 -14.17 -1.73 -20.65
C LYS A 48 -13.06 -2.55 -21.28
N THR A 49 -11.93 -2.74 -20.57
CA THR A 49 -10.71 -3.31 -21.17
C THR A 49 -10.40 -4.73 -20.70
N GLY A 50 -10.98 -5.15 -19.58
CA GLY A 50 -10.66 -6.38 -18.88
C GLY A 50 -9.26 -6.40 -18.25
N ARG A 51 -8.55 -5.27 -18.17
CA ARG A 51 -7.15 -5.17 -17.71
C ARG A 51 -7.08 -4.62 -16.30
N MET A 52 -6.47 -5.34 -15.37
CA MET A 52 -6.41 -4.92 -13.97
C MET A 52 -5.38 -3.81 -13.71
N SER A 53 -4.40 -3.62 -14.60
CA SER A 53 -3.32 -2.63 -14.48
C SER A 53 -3.74 -1.17 -14.19
N TYR A 54 -5.01 -0.79 -14.38
CA TYR A 54 -5.49 0.55 -13.99
C TYR A 54 -5.46 0.78 -12.47
N VAL A 55 -5.50 -0.28 -11.65
CA VAL A 55 -5.32 -0.15 -10.19
C VAL A 55 -3.97 0.45 -9.83
N ASP A 56 -2.93 0.22 -10.64
CA ASP A 56 -1.60 0.80 -10.44
C ASP A 56 -1.56 2.31 -10.67
N ILE A 57 -2.57 2.86 -11.33
CA ILE A 57 -2.78 4.31 -11.45
C ILE A 57 -3.63 4.78 -10.27
N GLY A 58 -4.79 4.16 -10.05
CA GLY A 58 -5.75 4.63 -9.04
C GLY A 58 -5.23 4.57 -7.62
N TRP A 59 -4.54 3.50 -7.22
CA TRP A 59 -4.04 3.33 -5.85
C TRP A 59 -3.07 4.44 -5.41
N PRO A 60 -1.98 4.75 -6.13
CA PRO A 60 -1.06 5.80 -5.70
C PRO A 60 -1.65 7.21 -5.81
N TRP A 61 -2.50 7.47 -6.80
CA TRP A 61 -3.25 8.73 -6.87
C TRP A 61 -4.29 8.85 -5.75
N GLY A 62 -4.80 7.73 -5.25
CA GLY A 62 -5.61 7.67 -4.04
C GLY A 62 -4.83 8.06 -2.79
N LEU A 63 -3.53 7.76 -2.69
CA LEU A 63 -2.68 8.28 -1.62
C LEU A 63 -2.47 9.80 -1.74
N VAL A 64 -2.26 10.31 -2.95
CA VAL A 64 -2.19 11.76 -3.18
C VAL A 64 -3.48 12.43 -2.70
N LEU A 65 -4.64 11.89 -3.11
CA LEU A 65 -5.94 12.39 -2.68
C LEU A 65 -6.12 12.32 -1.16
N LEU A 66 -5.74 11.21 -0.53
CA LEU A 66 -5.79 11.03 0.92
C LEU A 66 -4.95 12.10 1.65
N GLY A 67 -3.72 12.35 1.19
CA GLY A 67 -2.87 13.37 1.79
C GLY A 67 -3.44 14.78 1.61
N LEU A 68 -3.99 15.11 0.43
CA LEU A 68 -4.64 16.41 0.21
C LEU A 68 -5.89 16.60 1.10
N ILE A 69 -6.74 15.58 1.18
CA ILE A 69 -7.94 15.61 2.06
C ILE A 69 -7.51 15.75 3.52
N SER A 70 -6.51 14.97 3.94
CA SER A 70 -5.97 15.05 5.30
C SER A 70 -5.48 16.45 5.63
N PHE A 71 -4.73 17.10 4.74
CA PHE A 71 -4.20 18.43 5.00
C PHE A 71 -5.30 19.50 5.06
N ILE A 72 -6.28 19.44 4.15
CA ILE A 72 -7.32 20.47 4.02
C ILE A 72 -8.39 20.36 5.11
N PHE A 73 -8.74 19.15 5.53
CA PHE A 73 -9.90 18.91 6.38
C PHE A 73 -9.58 18.41 7.79
N SER A 74 -8.32 18.14 8.12
CA SER A 74 -7.97 17.83 9.52
C SER A 74 -7.86 19.10 10.34
N GLU A 75 -8.45 19.09 11.53
CA GLU A 75 -8.48 20.23 12.45
C GLU A 75 -7.31 20.23 13.45
N GLY A 76 -6.21 19.54 13.14
CA GLY A 76 -5.03 19.47 14.01
C GLY A 76 -4.01 20.59 13.77
N TYR A 77 -2.88 20.52 14.47
CA TYR A 77 -1.78 21.47 14.29
C TYR A 77 -1.25 21.43 12.85
N TRP A 78 -1.25 22.59 12.19
CA TRP A 78 -0.98 22.71 10.75
C TRP A 78 0.33 22.07 10.31
N LEU A 79 1.40 22.20 11.11
CA LEU A 79 2.72 21.67 10.74
C LEU A 79 2.74 20.15 10.83
N ARG A 80 2.10 19.56 11.84
CA ARG A 80 1.96 18.10 11.95
C ARG A 80 1.13 17.56 10.79
N SER A 81 0.00 18.21 10.50
CA SER A 81 -0.85 17.88 9.36
C SER A 81 -0.09 17.99 8.03
N LEU A 82 0.71 19.05 7.83
CA LEU A 82 1.54 19.24 6.65
C LEU A 82 2.59 18.14 6.49
N ILE A 83 3.29 17.78 7.57
CA ILE A 83 4.36 16.76 7.53
C ILE A 83 3.78 15.40 7.12
N VAL A 84 2.73 14.92 7.79
CA VAL A 84 2.17 13.60 7.49
C VAL A 84 1.49 13.58 6.13
N SER A 85 0.72 14.61 5.80
CA SER A 85 0.02 14.72 4.52
C SER A 85 1.00 14.85 3.36
N GLY A 86 2.04 15.66 3.53
CA GLY A 86 3.14 15.81 2.58
C GLY A 86 3.88 14.49 2.34
N ALA A 87 4.17 13.74 3.40
CA ALA A 87 4.80 12.42 3.28
C ALA A 87 3.94 11.45 2.44
N VAL A 88 2.63 11.39 2.70
CA VAL A 88 1.69 10.53 1.95
C VAL A 88 1.55 10.98 0.49
N VAL A 89 1.48 12.28 0.24
CA VAL A 89 1.50 12.84 -1.13
C VAL A 89 2.79 12.47 -1.85
N LEU A 90 3.95 12.55 -1.20
CA LEU A 90 5.23 12.17 -1.80
C LEU A 90 5.28 10.68 -2.17
N ILE A 91 4.77 9.80 -1.30
CA ILE A 91 4.65 8.35 -1.58
C ILE A 91 3.77 8.13 -2.81
N GLY A 92 2.58 8.75 -2.82
CA GLY A 92 1.63 8.66 -3.92
C GLY A 92 2.17 9.19 -5.24
N LEU A 93 2.76 10.38 -5.26
CA LEU A 93 3.31 11.00 -6.47
C LEU A 93 4.45 10.18 -7.07
N ARG A 94 5.36 9.63 -6.24
CA ARG A 94 6.48 8.82 -6.72
C ARG A 94 6.00 7.63 -7.57
N MET A 95 4.99 6.92 -7.08
CA MET A 95 4.44 5.75 -7.76
C MET A 95 3.46 6.15 -8.88
N GLY A 96 2.61 7.14 -8.63
CA GLY A 96 1.58 7.62 -9.56
C GLY A 96 2.15 8.22 -10.83
N LEU A 97 3.22 9.02 -10.74
CA LEU A 97 3.91 9.55 -11.92
C LEU A 97 4.58 8.43 -12.74
N GLY A 98 5.13 7.42 -12.06
CA GLY A 98 5.66 6.22 -12.71
C GLY A 98 4.57 5.43 -13.46
N ALA A 99 3.41 5.26 -12.84
CA ALA A 99 2.25 4.58 -13.43
C ALA A 99 1.70 5.34 -14.64
N LEU A 100 1.55 6.66 -14.56
CA LEU A 100 1.14 7.50 -15.69
C LEU A 100 2.14 7.42 -16.85
N LYS A 101 3.44 7.43 -16.56
CA LYS A 101 4.48 7.23 -17.58
C LYS A 101 4.35 5.86 -18.25
N PHE A 102 4.08 4.80 -17.48
CA PHE A 102 3.88 3.45 -18.03
C PHE A 102 2.62 3.37 -18.89
N TRP A 103 1.56 4.06 -18.49
CA TRP A 103 0.33 4.18 -19.25
C TRP A 103 0.55 4.90 -20.58
N GLN A 104 1.19 6.07 -20.57
CA GLN A 104 1.52 6.86 -21.77
C GLN A 104 2.40 6.08 -22.75
N LEU A 105 3.33 5.27 -22.25
CA LEU A 105 4.18 4.40 -23.07
C LEU A 105 3.45 3.15 -23.59
N GLY A 106 2.16 2.98 -23.30
CA GLY A 106 1.37 1.82 -23.70
C GLY A 106 1.79 0.52 -23.00
N LEU A 107 2.58 0.59 -21.93
CA LEU A 107 3.06 -0.60 -21.21
C LEU A 107 1.93 -1.28 -20.42
N LEU A 108 0.89 -0.53 -20.05
CA LEU A 108 -0.32 -1.05 -19.41
C LEU A 108 -1.34 -1.63 -20.41
N ASN A 109 -1.05 -1.61 -21.71
CA ASN A 109 -1.89 -2.29 -22.71
C ASN A 109 -1.80 -3.82 -22.62
N LYS A 110 -0.84 -4.33 -21.86
CA LYS A 110 -0.70 -5.74 -21.52
C LYS A 110 -0.91 -5.91 -20.02
N GLU A 111 -1.55 -7.01 -19.66
CA GLU A 111 -1.74 -7.36 -18.26
C GLU A 111 -0.37 -7.62 -17.60
N LEU A 112 -0.15 -7.01 -16.43
CA LEU A 112 1.10 -7.21 -15.70
C LEU A 112 1.16 -8.62 -15.10
N PRO A 113 2.37 -9.21 -14.94
CA PRO A 113 2.52 -10.58 -14.46
C PRO A 113 1.78 -10.86 -13.14
N ARG A 114 1.78 -9.92 -12.18
CA ARG A 114 1.06 -10.10 -10.91
C ARG A 114 -0.45 -10.32 -11.09
N TYR A 115 -1.09 -9.66 -12.06
CA TYR A 115 -2.53 -9.83 -12.33
C TYR A 115 -2.82 -11.08 -13.16
N GLN A 116 -1.86 -11.52 -13.99
CA GLN A 116 -1.93 -12.83 -14.61
C GLN A 116 -1.88 -13.94 -13.55
N TYR A 117 -1.03 -13.81 -12.54
CA TYR A 117 -0.97 -14.73 -11.41
C TYR A 117 -2.27 -14.70 -10.59
N GLN A 118 -2.84 -13.53 -10.35
CA GLN A 118 -4.10 -13.40 -9.62
C GLN A 118 -5.26 -14.15 -10.30
N ARG A 119 -5.31 -14.17 -11.65
CA ARG A 119 -6.27 -15.00 -12.38
C ARG A 119 -6.09 -16.49 -12.12
N VAL A 120 -4.85 -16.97 -11.97
CA VAL A 120 -4.57 -18.36 -11.59
C VAL A 120 -5.06 -18.65 -10.17
N ILE A 121 -4.92 -17.70 -9.24
CA ILE A 121 -5.47 -17.83 -7.88
C ILE A 121 -6.99 -17.94 -7.93
N TRP A 122 -7.66 -17.05 -8.66
CA TRP A 122 -9.13 -17.07 -8.79
C TRP A 122 -9.64 -18.41 -9.33
N MET A 123 -8.98 -19.00 -10.33
CA MET A 123 -9.33 -20.34 -10.83
C MET A 123 -9.21 -21.41 -9.74
N LYS A 124 -8.15 -21.36 -8.91
CA LYS A 124 -7.98 -22.29 -7.78
C LYS A 124 -9.03 -22.11 -6.68
N GLU A 125 -9.52 -20.88 -6.51
CA GLU A 125 -10.59 -20.54 -5.56
C GLU A 125 -12.00 -20.83 -6.11
N GLY A 126 -12.13 -21.35 -7.35
CA GLY A 126 -13.42 -21.57 -8.00
C GLY A 126 -14.17 -20.27 -8.33
N LYS A 127 -13.45 -19.18 -8.61
CA LYS A 127 -14.04 -17.91 -9.06
C LYS A 127 -14.20 -17.91 -10.58
N ASP A 128 -15.34 -18.41 -11.05
CA ASP A 128 -15.62 -18.57 -12.49
C ASP A 128 -15.95 -17.24 -13.20
N ASN A 129 -16.60 -16.29 -12.50
CA ASN A 129 -16.84 -14.95 -13.01
C ASN A 129 -15.61 -14.04 -12.84
N THR A 130 -14.77 -14.00 -13.86
CA THR A 130 -13.54 -13.19 -13.89
C THR A 130 -13.81 -11.69 -13.89
N SER A 131 -14.90 -11.22 -14.53
CA SER A 131 -15.24 -9.79 -14.56
C SER A 131 -15.60 -9.27 -13.17
N LEU A 132 -16.38 -10.05 -12.42
CA LEU A 132 -16.70 -9.74 -11.03
C LEU A 132 -15.45 -9.78 -10.14
N ALA A 133 -14.59 -10.80 -10.31
CA ALA A 133 -13.35 -10.90 -9.54
C ALA A 133 -12.43 -9.69 -9.74
N LEU A 134 -12.30 -9.22 -10.99
CA LEU A 134 -11.54 -8.01 -11.32
C LEU A 134 -12.08 -6.78 -10.60
N GLN A 135 -13.40 -6.56 -10.61
CA GLN A 135 -14.02 -5.40 -9.97
C GLN A 135 -13.87 -5.46 -8.45
N VAL A 136 -14.07 -6.64 -7.84
CA VAL A 136 -13.91 -6.80 -6.39
C VAL A 136 -12.47 -6.55 -5.94
N ASP A 137 -11.49 -7.12 -6.62
CA ASP A 137 -10.08 -6.92 -6.26
C ASP A 137 -9.59 -5.49 -6.60
N ALA A 138 -10.25 -4.78 -7.53
CA ALA A 138 -9.99 -3.38 -7.79
C ALA A 138 -10.57 -2.48 -6.68
N ILE A 139 -11.81 -2.73 -6.26
CA ILE A 139 -12.49 -2.01 -5.19
C ILE A 139 -11.75 -2.19 -3.86
N SER A 140 -11.20 -3.38 -3.58
CA SER A 140 -10.45 -3.64 -2.35
C SER A 140 -9.25 -2.70 -2.17
N GLN A 141 -8.60 -2.29 -3.26
CA GLN A 141 -7.47 -1.35 -3.21
C GLN A 141 -7.92 0.09 -2.92
N GLY A 142 -9.10 0.49 -3.41
CA GLY A 142 -9.71 1.77 -3.03
C GLY A 142 -10.14 1.77 -1.57
N LEU A 143 -10.74 0.67 -1.13
CA LEU A 143 -11.12 0.48 0.26
C LEU A 143 -9.91 0.47 1.20
N ALA A 144 -8.73 0.02 0.77
CA ALA A 144 -7.49 0.14 1.55
C ALA A 144 -7.19 1.61 1.88
N ASN A 145 -7.28 2.49 0.88
CA ASN A 145 -7.05 3.94 1.01
C ASN A 145 -8.14 4.65 1.83
N THR A 146 -9.37 4.13 1.88
CA THR A 146 -10.44 4.70 2.72
C THR A 146 -10.40 4.22 4.17
N SER A 147 -9.73 3.11 4.45
CA SER A 147 -9.81 2.42 5.73
C SER A 147 -8.48 2.48 6.50
N PHE A 148 -7.79 1.36 6.67
CA PHE A 148 -6.65 1.24 7.56
C PHE A 148 -5.43 2.06 7.12
N LEU A 149 -5.29 2.40 5.82
CA LEU A 149 -4.19 3.27 5.36
C LEU A 149 -4.44 4.74 5.70
N ALA A 150 -5.71 5.16 5.77
CA ALA A 150 -6.07 6.53 6.14
C ALA A 150 -5.91 6.80 7.63
N LEU A 151 -6.15 5.78 8.47
CA LEU A 151 -6.21 5.96 9.92
C LEU A 151 -4.94 6.53 10.58
N PRO A 152 -3.71 6.02 10.33
CA PRO A 152 -2.52 6.62 10.94
C PRO A 152 -2.31 8.07 10.47
N VAL A 153 -2.73 8.39 9.24
CA VAL A 153 -2.63 9.74 8.68
C VAL A 153 -3.59 10.68 9.40
N PHE A 154 -4.86 10.29 9.55
CA PHE A 154 -5.87 11.08 10.26
C PHE A 154 -5.55 11.27 11.74
N ILE A 155 -5.05 10.22 12.42
CA ILE A 155 -4.63 10.29 13.82
C ILE A 155 -3.54 11.35 14.00
N ILE A 156 -2.51 11.33 13.16
CA ILE A 156 -1.43 12.32 13.22
C ILE A 156 -1.96 13.71 12.86
N ALA A 157 -2.67 13.84 11.73
CA ALA A 157 -3.10 15.13 11.21
C ALA A 157 -4.15 15.85 12.08
N SER A 158 -4.89 15.11 12.92
CA SER A 158 -5.91 15.68 13.81
C SER A 158 -5.38 16.05 15.21
N ASN A 159 -4.10 15.82 15.49
CA ASN A 159 -3.53 16.16 16.78
C ASN A 159 -3.16 17.65 16.86
N ASN A 160 -3.72 18.34 17.86
CA ASN A 160 -3.57 19.78 18.11
C ASN A 160 -2.31 20.18 18.89
N SER A 161 -1.55 19.23 19.45
CA SER A 161 -0.34 19.55 20.20
C SER A 161 0.72 20.19 19.29
N GLU A 162 1.25 21.35 19.67
CA GLU A 162 2.37 21.98 18.94
C GLU A 162 3.72 21.27 19.19
N SER A 163 3.78 20.42 20.21
CA SER A 163 4.98 19.66 20.57
C SER A 163 5.02 18.30 19.87
N PHE A 164 6.17 17.95 19.32
CA PHE A 164 6.42 16.65 18.69
C PHE A 164 7.07 15.70 19.71
N ALA A 165 6.54 14.49 19.80
CA ALA A 165 7.13 13.46 20.66
C ALA A 165 8.36 12.82 20.01
N LEU A 166 9.32 12.34 20.80
CA LEU A 166 10.51 11.66 20.28
C LEU A 166 10.14 10.45 19.37
N LEU A 167 9.12 9.69 19.77
CA LEU A 167 8.65 8.54 18.99
C LEU A 167 8.05 8.95 17.63
N GLU A 168 7.45 10.14 17.55
CA GLU A 168 6.93 10.71 16.31
C GLU A 168 8.07 10.98 15.32
N PHE A 169 9.17 11.58 15.80
CA PHE A 169 10.39 11.78 14.99
C PHE A 169 11.00 10.46 14.52
N ILE A 170 11.08 9.45 15.40
CA ILE A 170 11.60 8.13 15.03
C ILE A 170 10.77 7.53 13.89
N GLY A 171 9.43 7.60 13.98
CA GLY A 171 8.53 7.14 12.94
C GLY A 171 8.75 7.83 11.59
N PHE A 172 8.86 9.16 11.59
CA PHE A 172 9.14 9.92 10.36
C PHE A 172 10.53 9.64 9.78
N ILE A 173 11.56 9.44 10.61
CA ILE A 173 12.90 9.04 10.14
C ILE A 173 12.85 7.66 9.48
N ILE A 174 12.16 6.69 10.08
CA ILE A 174 11.97 5.36 9.49
C ILE A 174 11.24 5.47 8.16
N LEU A 175 10.17 6.27 8.09
CA LEU A 175 9.41 6.52 6.87
C LEU A 175 10.30 7.08 5.76
N MET A 176 10.98 8.20 6.02
CA MET A 176 11.77 8.90 5.01
C MET A 176 12.99 8.09 4.56
N SER A 177 13.71 7.45 5.49
CA SER A 177 14.82 6.57 5.15
C SER A 177 14.35 5.37 4.32
N SER A 178 13.19 4.79 4.63
CA SER A 178 12.62 3.68 3.86
C SER A 178 12.22 4.12 2.46
N LEU A 179 11.59 5.28 2.29
CA LEU A 179 11.25 5.82 0.97
C LEU A 179 12.48 6.03 0.08
N ILE A 180 13.59 6.49 0.66
CA ILE A 180 14.88 6.63 -0.03
C ILE A 180 15.43 5.24 -0.41
N MET A 181 15.48 4.31 0.53
CA MET A 181 16.02 2.96 0.32
C MET A 181 15.21 2.16 -0.69
N GLU A 182 13.90 2.32 -0.71
CA GLU A 182 13.03 1.77 -1.73
C GLU A 182 13.36 2.33 -3.11
N SER A 183 13.51 3.65 -3.22
CA SER A 183 13.87 4.32 -4.47
C SER A 183 15.24 3.87 -5.00
N ILE A 184 16.20 3.66 -4.09
CA ILE A 184 17.51 3.07 -4.40
C ILE A 184 17.34 1.64 -4.93
N ALA A 185 16.53 0.81 -4.27
CA ALA A 185 16.28 -0.58 -4.70
C ALA A 185 15.70 -0.64 -6.12
N ASP A 186 14.71 0.20 -6.42
CA ASP A 186 14.10 0.28 -7.75
C ASP A 186 15.10 0.79 -8.80
N PHE A 187 15.87 1.83 -8.48
CA PHE A 187 16.89 2.36 -9.37
C PHE A 187 17.97 1.31 -9.70
N GLN A 188 18.42 0.53 -8.70
CA GLN A 188 19.36 -0.58 -8.88
C GLN A 188 18.79 -1.62 -9.85
N LYS A 189 17.52 -2.02 -9.66
CA LYS A 189 16.84 -3.00 -10.53
C LYS A 189 16.69 -2.48 -11.95
N LEU A 190 16.19 -1.26 -12.12
CA LEU A 190 16.00 -0.64 -13.44
C LEU A 190 17.32 -0.51 -14.20
N THR A 191 18.37 -0.03 -13.53
CA THR A 191 19.71 0.12 -14.11
C THR A 191 20.29 -1.24 -14.50
N PHE A 192 20.15 -2.24 -13.65
CA PHE A 192 20.56 -3.62 -13.96
C PHE A 192 19.84 -4.16 -15.20
N LEU A 193 18.51 -4.05 -15.26
CA LEU A 193 17.72 -4.56 -16.38
C LEU A 193 18.07 -3.85 -17.69
N ARG A 194 18.25 -2.52 -17.68
CA ARG A 194 18.69 -1.76 -18.86
C ARG A 194 20.08 -2.21 -19.33
N ARG A 195 21.03 -2.37 -18.41
CA ARG A 195 22.39 -2.84 -18.74
C ARG A 195 22.38 -4.25 -19.33
N MET A 196 21.59 -5.16 -18.77
CA MET A 196 21.46 -6.53 -19.26
C MET A 196 20.74 -6.60 -20.61
N LYS A 197 19.75 -5.74 -20.85
CA LYS A 197 19.11 -5.61 -22.17
C LYS A 197 20.10 -5.16 -23.24
N LYS A 198 20.92 -4.14 -22.98
CA LYS A 198 21.96 -3.68 -23.92
C LYS A 198 23.00 -4.76 -24.24
N LYS A 199 23.27 -5.67 -23.29
CA LYS A 199 24.23 -6.77 -23.45
C LYS A 199 23.62 -8.07 -24.01
N GLY A 200 22.33 -8.08 -24.40
CA GLY A 200 21.66 -9.31 -24.85
C GLY A 200 21.46 -10.37 -23.77
N LYS A 201 21.52 -10.01 -22.48
CA LYS A 201 21.48 -10.91 -21.31
C LYS A 201 20.23 -10.70 -20.45
N GLN A 202 19.06 -10.52 -21.06
CA GLN A 202 17.81 -10.12 -20.35
C GLN A 202 17.34 -11.11 -19.28
N LYS A 203 17.75 -12.39 -19.36
CA LYS A 203 17.36 -13.47 -18.43
C LYS A 203 18.21 -13.55 -17.15
N GLN A 204 19.09 -12.58 -16.90
CA GLN A 204 19.95 -12.54 -15.71
C GLN A 204 19.19 -12.11 -14.45
N VAL A 205 19.63 -12.59 -13.28
CA VAL A 205 19.03 -12.26 -11.97
C VAL A 205 19.66 -10.99 -11.41
N CYS A 206 18.84 -10.04 -10.95
CA CYS A 206 19.33 -8.85 -10.27
C CYS A 206 19.82 -9.25 -8.89
N ASN A 207 21.13 -9.20 -8.67
CA ASN A 207 21.76 -9.62 -7.42
C ASN A 207 22.90 -8.64 -7.05
N ILE A 208 22.59 -7.34 -7.11
CA ILE A 208 23.50 -6.22 -6.83
C ILE A 208 22.90 -5.33 -5.74
N GLY A 209 23.76 -4.62 -5.00
CA GLY A 209 23.31 -3.69 -3.95
C GLY A 209 22.37 -4.36 -2.95
N LEU A 210 21.21 -3.74 -2.71
CA LEU A 210 20.20 -4.21 -1.76
C LEU A 210 19.63 -5.58 -2.16
N TRP A 211 19.60 -5.88 -3.46
CA TRP A 211 19.15 -7.17 -3.99
C TRP A 211 20.10 -8.33 -3.61
N ARG A 212 21.26 -8.08 -2.99
CA ARG A 212 22.13 -9.16 -2.48
C ARG A 212 21.66 -9.75 -1.16
N TYR A 213 20.95 -8.96 -0.37
CA TYR A 213 20.54 -9.25 1.01
C TYR A 213 19.06 -9.61 1.11
N CYS A 214 18.25 -9.15 0.16
CA CYS A 214 16.84 -9.44 0.04
C CYS A 214 16.46 -9.61 -1.44
N ARG A 215 15.52 -10.50 -1.76
CA ARG A 215 15.03 -10.68 -3.13
C ARG A 215 13.99 -9.65 -3.55
N HIS A 216 13.36 -8.97 -2.59
CA HIS A 216 12.40 -7.87 -2.82
C HIS A 216 12.65 -6.71 -1.84
N PRO A 217 13.82 -6.06 -1.87
CA PRO A 217 14.15 -5.00 -0.94
C PRO A 217 13.22 -3.80 -1.08
N ASN A 218 12.74 -3.50 -2.30
CA ASN A 218 11.75 -2.44 -2.52
C ASN A 218 10.45 -2.71 -1.75
N TYR A 219 9.90 -3.92 -1.81
CA TYR A 219 8.70 -4.26 -1.04
C TYR A 219 8.93 -4.23 0.48
N PHE A 220 10.12 -4.59 0.95
CA PHE A 220 10.45 -4.46 2.37
C PHE A 220 10.45 -3.00 2.82
N PHE A 221 11.09 -2.11 2.06
CA PHE A 221 11.12 -0.69 2.40
C PHE A 221 9.76 -0.02 2.23
N GLU A 222 8.94 -0.44 1.27
CA GLU A 222 7.55 0.01 1.18
C GLU A 222 6.75 -0.39 2.43
N TRP A 223 6.93 -1.60 2.94
CA TRP A 223 6.33 -2.00 4.23
C TRP A 223 6.86 -1.14 5.39
N MET A 224 8.16 -0.85 5.43
CA MET A 224 8.75 0.00 6.47
C MET A 224 8.29 1.46 6.42
N VAL A 225 7.93 2.00 5.24
CA VAL A 225 7.27 3.31 5.10
C VAL A 225 5.99 3.36 5.93
N TRP A 226 5.13 2.35 5.79
CA TRP A 226 3.87 2.27 6.55
C TRP A 226 4.10 1.99 8.04
N ASN A 227 5.10 1.18 8.41
CA ASN A 227 5.44 1.01 9.81
C ASN A 227 6.00 2.29 10.44
N GLY A 228 6.74 3.11 9.68
CA GLY A 228 7.16 4.43 10.11
C GLY A 228 5.97 5.35 10.41
N LEU A 229 4.95 5.37 9.54
CA LEU A 229 3.69 6.09 9.78
C LEU A 229 2.95 5.58 11.02
N ILE A 230 2.86 4.26 11.21
CA ILE A 230 2.20 3.67 12.38
C ILE A 230 2.92 4.07 13.66
N ILE A 231 4.26 3.99 13.69
CA ILE A 231 5.06 4.43 14.84
C ILE A 231 4.86 5.92 15.11
N ALA A 232 4.85 6.75 14.06
CA ALA A 232 4.62 8.19 14.20
C ALA A 232 3.21 8.52 14.72
N ALA A 233 2.22 7.65 14.46
CA ALA A 233 0.86 7.84 14.93
C ALA A 233 0.66 7.53 16.42
N ILE A 234 1.54 6.73 17.05
CA ILE A 234 1.37 6.28 18.44
C ILE A 234 1.25 7.44 19.44
N PRO A 235 2.13 8.48 19.42
CA PRO A 235 1.99 9.60 20.35
C PRO A 235 0.68 10.36 20.17
N SER A 236 0.25 10.55 18.93
CA SER A 236 -1.03 11.22 18.64
C SER A 236 -2.20 10.38 19.10
N TRP A 237 -2.17 9.07 18.88
CA TRP A 237 -3.17 8.13 19.38
C TRP A 237 -3.25 8.13 20.91
N LEU A 238 -2.11 8.17 21.62
CA LEU A 238 -2.07 8.25 23.09
C LEU A 238 -2.65 9.56 23.64
N SER A 239 -2.57 10.65 22.87
CA SER A 239 -3.10 11.97 23.27
C SER A 239 -4.56 12.20 22.86
N MET A 240 -5.19 11.27 22.15
CA MET A 240 -6.58 11.40 21.75
C MET A 240 -7.50 11.24 22.96
N GLU A 241 -8.48 12.12 23.08
CA GLU A 241 -9.65 11.90 23.95
C GLU A 241 -10.35 10.59 23.56
N PRO A 242 -11.07 9.93 24.50
CA PRO A 242 -11.79 8.71 24.23
C PRO A 242 -12.68 8.83 23.00
N VAL A 243 -12.43 7.98 22.01
CA VAL A 243 -13.22 7.94 20.77
C VAL A 243 -14.46 7.10 21.04
N SER A 244 -15.63 7.74 21.11
CA SER A 244 -16.90 7.04 21.06
C SER A 244 -17.13 6.48 19.66
N ILE A 245 -17.34 5.17 19.59
CA ILE A 245 -17.69 4.46 18.36
C ILE A 245 -19.11 3.93 18.52
N TYR A 246 -20.02 4.43 17.69
CA TYR A 246 -21.39 3.95 17.65
C TYR A 246 -21.53 2.82 16.62
N MET A 247 -21.71 1.59 17.10
CA MET A 247 -21.85 0.41 16.24
C MET A 247 -22.85 -0.59 16.82
N PHE A 248 -23.65 -1.19 15.93
CA PHE A 248 -24.62 -2.24 16.30
C PHE A 248 -25.56 -1.83 17.45
N GLY A 249 -25.91 -0.55 17.54
CA GLY A 249 -26.78 -0.01 18.61
C GLY A 249 -26.11 0.17 19.97
N ASN A 250 -24.80 -0.06 20.09
CA ASN A 250 -24.02 0.17 21.31
C ASN A 250 -23.05 1.34 21.13
N ASP A 251 -22.81 2.07 22.22
CA ASP A 251 -21.74 3.06 22.32
C ASP A 251 -20.52 2.41 22.98
N TYR A 252 -19.40 2.40 22.26
CA TYR A 252 -18.12 1.90 22.75
C TYR A 252 -17.25 3.09 23.15
N SER A 253 -17.34 3.51 24.41
CA SER A 253 -16.54 4.60 24.98
C SER A 253 -15.04 4.30 25.02
N ASP A 254 -14.64 3.02 25.00
CA ASP A 254 -13.25 2.55 24.91
C ASP A 254 -12.79 2.29 23.46
N GLY A 255 -13.47 2.89 22.47
CA GLY A 255 -13.20 2.72 21.04
C GLY A 255 -11.77 3.06 20.60
N LEU A 256 -11.00 3.74 21.45
CA LEU A 256 -9.58 4.04 21.25
C LEU A 256 -8.72 2.77 21.02
N TRP A 257 -9.01 1.65 21.69
CA TRP A 257 -8.24 0.42 21.49
C TRP A 257 -8.56 -0.26 20.15
N LEU A 258 -9.76 -0.06 19.62
CA LEU A 258 -10.12 -0.53 18.28
C LEU A 258 -9.32 0.22 17.21
N THR A 259 -9.10 1.52 17.37
CA THR A 259 -8.27 2.30 16.42
C THR A 259 -6.80 1.85 16.47
N LEU A 260 -6.27 1.46 17.64
CA LEU A 260 -4.95 0.81 17.75
C LEU A 260 -4.90 -0.51 16.96
N GLY A 261 -5.91 -1.36 17.13
CA GLY A 261 -6.05 -2.61 16.37
C GLY A 261 -6.05 -2.37 14.86
N CYS A 262 -6.76 -1.33 14.40
CA CYS A 262 -6.82 -0.94 13.00
C CYS A 262 -5.48 -0.42 12.44
N ILE A 263 -4.72 0.39 13.19
CA ILE A 263 -3.39 0.83 12.71
C ILE A 263 -2.38 -0.32 12.68
N LEU A 264 -2.42 -1.25 13.64
CA LEU A 264 -1.58 -2.44 13.61
C LEU A 264 -1.98 -3.39 12.47
N TYR A 265 -3.27 -3.48 12.17
CA TYR A 265 -3.78 -4.21 11.02
C TYR A 265 -3.22 -3.65 9.71
N ALA A 266 -2.98 -2.34 9.59
CA ALA A 266 -2.36 -1.75 8.40
C ALA A 266 -0.98 -2.38 8.09
N SER A 267 -0.13 -2.58 9.10
CA SER A 267 1.17 -3.25 8.91
C SER A 267 1.01 -4.69 8.41
N LYS A 268 0.08 -5.45 9.02
CA LYS A 268 -0.21 -6.83 8.60
C LYS A 268 -0.75 -6.87 7.17
N ALA A 269 -1.71 -6.01 6.83
CA ALA A 269 -2.33 -5.95 5.51
C ALA A 269 -1.32 -5.56 4.43
N MET A 270 -0.45 -4.59 4.70
CA MET A 270 0.63 -4.21 3.79
C MET A 270 1.63 -5.35 3.61
N TYR A 271 2.06 -6.01 4.68
CA TYR A 271 2.93 -7.19 4.58
C TYR A 271 2.30 -8.29 3.73
N THR A 272 1.04 -8.64 4.00
CA THR A 272 0.33 -9.67 3.24
C THR A 272 0.23 -9.31 1.76
N THR A 273 -0.07 -8.05 1.45
CA THR A 273 -0.18 -7.56 0.07
C THR A 273 1.16 -7.62 -0.66
N LEU A 274 2.22 -7.11 -0.02
CA LEU A 274 3.57 -7.00 -0.57
C LEU A 274 4.30 -8.35 -0.65
N VAL A 275 3.87 -9.36 0.09
CA VAL A 275 4.49 -10.70 0.04
C VAL A 275 3.65 -11.68 -0.77
N TYR A 276 2.35 -11.78 -0.49
CA TYR A 276 1.52 -12.89 -0.96
C TYR A 276 0.52 -12.49 -2.05
N THR A 277 -0.14 -11.35 -1.91
CA THR A 277 -1.24 -10.98 -2.83
C THR A 277 -0.75 -10.43 -4.16
N THR A 278 0.05 -9.36 -4.15
CA THR A 278 0.46 -8.64 -5.39
C THR A 278 1.97 -8.51 -5.55
N GLY A 279 2.74 -8.72 -4.48
CA GLY A 279 4.17 -8.47 -4.46
C GLY A 279 5.05 -9.69 -4.73
N ALA A 280 5.76 -10.17 -3.71
CA ALA A 280 6.91 -11.06 -3.84
C ALA A 280 6.58 -12.40 -4.51
N GLU A 281 5.61 -13.15 -3.99
CA GLU A 281 5.26 -14.48 -4.48
C GLU A 281 4.73 -14.47 -5.93
N PRO A 282 3.76 -13.61 -6.31
CA PRO A 282 3.35 -13.44 -7.70
C PRO A 282 4.52 -13.09 -8.64
N SER A 283 5.44 -12.24 -8.16
CA SER A 283 6.62 -11.84 -8.94
C SER A 283 7.64 -12.97 -9.10
N GLU A 284 7.83 -13.80 -8.08
CA GLU A 284 8.75 -14.95 -8.11
C GLU A 284 8.22 -16.06 -9.02
N TYR A 285 6.90 -16.28 -9.07
CA TYR A 285 6.27 -17.30 -9.91
C TYR A 285 6.76 -17.24 -11.36
N TYR A 286 6.73 -16.05 -11.96
CA TYR A 286 7.23 -15.86 -13.33
C TYR A 286 8.74 -15.68 -13.41
N SER A 287 9.40 -15.21 -12.33
CA SER A 287 10.85 -15.02 -12.34
C SER A 287 11.59 -16.35 -12.45
N VAL A 288 11.12 -17.39 -11.76
CA VAL A 288 11.68 -18.76 -11.84
C VAL A 288 11.57 -19.31 -13.26
N GLN A 289 10.44 -19.10 -13.93
CA GLN A 289 10.21 -19.58 -15.30
C GLN A 289 11.08 -18.86 -16.33
N LYS A 290 11.32 -17.55 -16.13
CA LYS A 290 12.04 -16.70 -17.10
C LYS A 290 13.56 -16.71 -16.93
N ARG A 291 14.06 -17.03 -15.73
CA ARG A 291 15.47 -16.84 -15.35
C ARG A 291 16.06 -18.13 -14.75
N PRO A 292 16.91 -18.86 -15.47
CA PRO A 292 17.45 -20.15 -15.01
C PRO A 292 18.15 -20.09 -13.64
N ALA A 293 18.89 -19.01 -13.36
CA ALA A 293 19.62 -18.85 -12.09
C ALA A 293 18.74 -18.42 -10.90
N TYR A 294 17.44 -18.17 -11.10
CA TYR A 294 16.58 -17.62 -10.04
C TYR A 294 16.29 -18.61 -8.92
N LYS A 295 16.20 -19.92 -9.23
CA LYS A 295 16.00 -20.96 -8.22
C LYS A 295 17.18 -21.01 -7.22
N LYS A 296 18.42 -20.88 -7.71
CA LYS A 296 19.61 -20.77 -6.86
C LYS A 296 19.56 -19.49 -6.00
N TYR A 297 19.15 -18.37 -6.59
CA TYR A 297 18.97 -17.12 -5.85
C TYR A 297 17.91 -17.24 -4.75
N GLN A 298 16.85 -18.02 -4.96
CA GLN A 298 15.85 -18.29 -3.92
C GLN A 298 16.40 -19.10 -2.74
N GLN A 299 17.41 -19.94 -2.96
CA GLN A 299 18.03 -20.74 -1.91
C GLN A 299 19.01 -19.90 -1.08
N THR A 300 19.75 -18.98 -1.71
CA THR A 300 20.85 -18.24 -1.07
C THR A 300 20.48 -16.89 -0.48
N THR A 301 19.35 -16.29 -0.87
CA THR A 301 18.99 -14.90 -0.49
C THR A 301 17.59 -14.85 0.11
N ASN A 302 17.37 -14.14 1.21
CA ASN A 302 16.07 -14.03 1.86
C ASN A 302 15.00 -13.41 0.95
N ARG A 303 13.75 -13.88 1.05
CA ARG A 303 12.64 -13.35 0.21
C ARG A 303 12.36 -11.88 0.50
N PHE A 304 12.09 -11.56 1.77
CA PHE A 304 11.51 -10.27 2.16
C PHE A 304 12.31 -9.53 3.24
N PHE A 305 12.69 -10.20 4.33
CA PHE A 305 13.52 -9.57 5.36
C PHE A 305 14.99 -9.55 4.92
N PRO A 306 15.63 -8.36 4.80
CA PRO A 306 17.05 -8.27 4.48
C PRO A 306 17.89 -9.00 5.52
N GLY A 307 18.90 -9.74 5.07
CA GLY A 307 19.80 -10.45 5.96
C GLY A 307 20.99 -11.08 5.25
N PRO A 308 21.86 -11.77 6.00
CA PRO A 308 22.99 -12.48 5.43
C PRO A 308 22.51 -13.56 4.45
N ARG A 309 23.37 -13.90 3.49
CA ARG A 309 23.08 -14.99 2.57
C ARG A 309 23.14 -16.33 3.29
N LYS A 310 22.28 -17.24 2.84
CA LYS A 310 22.24 -18.61 3.34
C LYS A 310 23.30 -19.43 2.61
N GLY A 311 24.07 -20.22 3.36
CA GLY A 311 25.06 -21.15 2.81
C GLY A 311 26.30 -20.46 2.22
N THR A 312 26.70 -19.32 2.79
CA THR A 312 28.05 -18.74 2.63
C THR A 312 28.93 -19.18 3.78
#